data_AF-A0A954WSL9-F1
#
_entry.id   AF-A0A954WSL9-F1
#
_cell.length_a   1.000
_cell.length_b   1.000
_cell.length_c   1.000
_cell.angle_alpha   90.00
_cell.angle_beta   90.00
_cell.angle_gamma   90.00
#
_symmetry.space_group_name_H-M   'P 1'
#
loop_
_entity.id
_entity.type
_entity.pdbx_description
1 polymer ?
#
loop_
_entity_poly.entity_id
_entity_poly.type
_entity_poly.pdbx_seq_one_letter_code
_entity_poly.pdbx_strand_id
1 'polypeptide(L)' 'MSFESLGEIARRRGTPLHRVEYVVRIREIHPSISAGGRNLYDAPTAKRIESELDAIDREKGTHHA' A
#
# COMPACT_ATOMS: atom_id res chain seq x y z
N MET A 1 18.11 5.78 -0.70
CA MET A 1 16.91 4.93 -0.58
C MET A 1 15.94 5.66 0.33
N SER A 2 14.75 5.98 -0.17
CA SER A 2 13.70 6.60 0.64
C SER A 2 12.79 5.51 1.21
N PHE A 3 12.35 5.69 2.44
CA PHE A 3 11.41 4.81 3.12
C PHE A 3 10.12 5.57 3.37
N GLU A 4 9.00 4.91 3.18
CA GLU A 4 7.68 5.50 3.38
C GLU A 4 6.84 4.58 4.27
N SER A 5 6.08 5.18 5.16
CA SER A 5 5.03 4.50 5.92
C SER A 5 3.77 4.31 5.07
N LEU A 6 2.87 3.42 5.49
CA LEU A 6 1.56 3.28 4.83
C LEU A 6 0.76 4.58 4.83
N GLY A 7 0.91 5.40 5.88
CA GLY A 7 0.27 6.72 5.95
C GLY A 7 0.80 7.70 4.91
N GLU A 8 2.10 7.69 4.63
CA GLU A 8 2.71 8.52 3.58
C GLU A 8 2.28 8.05 2.19
N ILE A 9 2.29 6.74 1.94
CA ILE A 9 1.80 6.14 0.69
C ILE A 9 0.32 6.51 0.48
N ALA A 10 -0.52 6.36 1.51
CA ALA A 10 -1.94 6.72 1.48
C ALA A 10 -2.15 8.21 1.16
N ARG A 11 -1.41 9.09 1.85
CA ARG A 11 -1.47 10.53 1.64
C ARG A 11 -1.02 10.91 0.23
N ARG A 12 0.07 10.34 -0.28
CA ARG A 12 0.59 10.59 -1.63
C ARG A 12 -0.41 10.16 -2.70
N ARG A 13 -1.04 8.99 -2.54
CA ARG A 13 -2.03 8.45 -3.50
C ARG A 13 -3.43 9.06 -3.32
N GLY A 14 -3.68 9.84 -2.27
CA GLY A 14 -5.02 10.35 -1.96
C GLY A 14 -6.03 9.24 -1.62
N THR A 15 -5.56 8.11 -1.10
CA THR A 15 -6.39 6.94 -0.77
C THR A 15 -6.54 6.80 0.75
N PRO A 16 -7.68 6.35 1.28
CA PRO A 16 -7.82 6.07 2.71
C PRO A 16 -6.81 5.03 3.22
N LEU A 17 -6.21 5.28 4.39
CA LEU A 17 -5.19 4.40 5.00
C LEU A 17 -5.67 2.94 5.12
N HIS A 18 -6.91 2.73 5.56
CA HIS A 18 -7.48 1.38 5.73
C HIS A 18 -7.48 0.56 4.43
N ARG A 19 -7.52 1.21 3.25
CA ARG A 19 -7.42 0.50 1.97
C ARG A 19 -6.01 0.04 1.71
N VAL A 20 -5.03 0.88 2.00
CA VAL A 20 -3.60 0.53 1.86
C VAL A 20 -3.26 -0.61 2.83
N GLU A 21 -3.71 -0.52 4.09
CA GLU A 21 -3.58 -1.59 5.08
C GLU A 21 -4.24 -2.90 4.63
N TYR A 22 -5.44 -2.80 4.05
CA TYR A 22 -6.13 -3.96 3.48
C TYR A 22 -5.28 -4.64 2.40
N VAL A 23 -4.76 -3.89 1.43
CA VAL A 23 -3.93 -4.42 0.34
C VAL A 23 -2.67 -5.09 0.87
N VAL A 24 -1.94 -4.42 1.76
CA VAL A 24 -0.72 -4.94 2.37
C VAL A 24 -1.00 -6.26 3.09
N ARG A 25 -2.12 -6.36 3.80
CA ARG A 25 -2.53 -7.58 4.49
C ARG A 25 -2.91 -8.70 3.53
N ILE A 26 -3.73 -8.43 2.50
CA ILE A 26 -4.22 -9.49 1.60
C ILE A 26 -3.18 -9.96 0.57
N ARG A 27 -2.18 -9.11 0.23
CA ARG A 27 -1.09 -9.44 -0.68
C ARG A 27 0.19 -9.86 0.05
N GLU A 28 0.11 -10.01 1.36
CA GLU A 28 1.22 -10.40 2.24
C GLU A 28 2.49 -9.57 1.97
N ILE A 29 2.31 -8.25 1.83
CA ILE A 29 3.42 -7.32 1.61
C ILE A 29 4.06 -7.03 2.96
N HIS A 30 5.32 -7.41 3.12
CA HIS A 30 6.06 -7.17 4.35
C HIS A 30 6.78 -5.81 4.34
N PRO A 31 6.93 -5.16 5.50
CA PRO A 31 7.76 -3.96 5.60
C PRO A 31 9.22 -4.28 5.32
N SER A 32 9.92 -3.31 4.73
CA SER A 32 11.37 -3.39 4.52
C SER A 32 12.10 -3.24 5.86
N ILE A 33 11.64 -2.31 6.70
CA ILE A 33 12.16 -2.12 8.06
C ILE A 33 11.03 -1.73 9.03
N SER A 34 11.22 -2.03 10.31
CA SER A 34 10.39 -1.51 11.40
C SER A 34 11.22 -0.58 12.27
N ALA A 35 10.81 0.69 12.37
CA ALA A 35 11.51 1.72 13.14
C ALA A 35 10.53 2.48 14.03
N GLY A 36 10.78 2.50 15.35
CA GLY A 36 9.94 3.25 16.30
C GLY A 36 8.46 2.83 16.31
N GLY A 37 8.18 1.54 16.11
CA GLY A 37 6.80 1.01 16.02
C GLY A 37 6.10 1.29 14.70
N ARG A 38 6.80 1.85 13.70
CA ARG A 38 6.27 2.08 12.35
C ARG A 38 6.90 1.13 11.35
N ASN A 39 6.03 0.56 10.52
CA ASN A 39 6.42 -0.23 9.36
C ASN A 39 6.74 0.70 8.19
N LEU A 40 7.93 0.54 7.65
CA LEU A 40 8.47 1.35 6.57
C LEU A 40 8.77 0.48 5.36
N TYR A 41 8.45 1.02 4.19
CA TYR A 41 8.53 0.33 2.91
C TYR A 41 9.49 1.12 2.02
N ASP A 42 10.45 0.42 1.43
CA ASP A 42 11.35 1.00 0.46
C ASP A 42 10.60 1.36 -0.85
N ALA A 43 11.27 2.12 -1.73
CA ALA A 43 10.70 2.53 -3.00
C ALA A 43 10.10 1.39 -3.85
N PRO A 44 10.78 0.24 -4.07
CA PRO A 44 10.18 -0.85 -4.85
C PRO A 44 8.96 -1.47 -4.17
N THR A 45 8.96 -1.61 -2.83
CA THR A 45 7.81 -2.15 -2.11
C THR A 45 6.64 -1.17 -2.08
N ALA A 46 6.90 0.12 -1.91
CA ALA A 46 5.88 1.17 -2.02
C ALA A 46 5.23 1.17 -3.42
N LYS A 47 6.02 1.04 -4.49
CA LYS A 47 5.51 0.93 -5.87
C LYS A 47 4.67 -0.34 -6.08
N ARG A 48 5.03 -1.45 -5.43
CA ARG A 48 4.23 -2.67 -5.44
C ARG A 48 2.88 -2.45 -4.77
N ILE A 49 2.84 -1.80 -3.59
CA ILE A 49 1.59 -1.47 -2.89
C ILE A 49 0.66 -0.65 -3.78
N GLU A 50 1.19 0.36 -4.48
CA GLU A 50 0.41 1.17 -5.42
C GLU A 50 -0.16 0.35 -6.58
N SER A 51 0.65 -0.53 -7.17
CA SER A 51 0.23 -1.40 -8.28
C SER A 51 -0.88 -2.36 -7.87
N GLU A 52 -0.80 -2.91 -6.66
CA GLU A 52 -1.81 -3.82 -6.10
C GLU A 52 -3.11 -3.08 -5.76
N LEU A 53 -3.03 -1.85 -5.28
CA LEU A 53 -4.20 -1.01 -5.08
C LEU A 53 -4.94 -0.76 -6.40
N ASP A 54 -4.22 -0.46 -7.48
CA ASP A 54 -4.82 -0.28 -8.81
C ASP A 54 -5.46 -1.58 -9.33
N ALA A 55 -4.84 -2.73 -9.08
CA ALA A 55 -5.40 -4.03 -9.45
C ALA A 55 -6.75 -4.29 -8.77
N ILE A 56 -6.83 -4.02 -7.46
CA ILE A 56 -8.06 -4.22 -6.67
C ILE A 56 -9.14 -3.20 -7.06
N ASP A 57 -8.77 -1.95 -7.37
CA ASP A 57 -9.70 -0.94 -7.86
C ASP A 57 -10.33 -1.38 -9.21
N ARG A 58 -9.53 -1.99 -10.10
CA ARG A 58 -10.02 -2.58 -11.36
C ARG A 58 -10.91 -3.81 -11.14
N GLU A 59 -10.49 -4.73 -10.27
CA GLU A 59 -11.29 -5.92 -9.91
C GLU A 59 -12.67 -5.53 -9.37
N LYS A 60 -12.74 -4.55 -8.46
CA LYS A 60 -14.01 -4.06 -7.88
C LYS A 60 -14.88 -3.32 -8.89
N GLY A 61 -14.29 -2.55 -9.79
CA GLY A 61 -15.03 -1.90 -10.88
C GLY A 61 -15.69 -2.90 -11.84
N THR A 62 -15.10 -4.09 -11.98
CA THR A 62 -15.60 -5.16 -12.86
C THR A 62 -16.76 -5.95 -12.21
N HIS A 63 -16.88 -5.96 -10.89
CA HIS A 63 -17.98 -6.60 -10.16
C HIS A 63 -19.25 -5.74 -10.01
N HIS A 64 -19.21 -4.48 -10.47
CA HIS A 64 -20.36 -3.56 -10.46
C HIS A 64 -20.92 -3.25 -11.86
N ALA A 65 -20.52 -4.01 -12.89
CA ALA A 65 -21.00 -3.88 -14.27
C ALA A 65 -21.92 -5.04 -14.68
#